data_AF-A0A2W6YNR5-F1
#
_entry.id   AF-A0A2W6YNR5-F1
#
_cell.length_a   1.000
_cell.length_b   1.000
_cell.length_c   1.000
_cell.angle_alpha   90.00
_cell.angle_beta   90.00
_cell.angle_gamma   90.00
#
_symmetry.space_group_name_H-M   'P 1'
#
loop_
_entity.id
_entity.type
_entity.pdbx_description
1 polymer ?
#
loop_
_entity_poly.entity_id
_entity_poly.type
_entity_poly.pdbx_seq_one_letter_code
_entity_poly.pdbx_strand_id
1 'polypeptide(L)'
;MNRAVGGGLFSLGYALLFFLFLFGPLIIMVITAFNSSSFPRVVPWECFTTDWFGVLFANQRLMSGLWASLWIGLAVVALSVPLGLAGALALSDLGPRARAVLYGTLITPILIPGVVIGISTIVFWGAVARGVGAGYDSPFFNGIFLTLLGQVSFIASYTMLIFISRLQRFDPLLTEAALDLGATPGQAFRKILLPFLKPAIGSAAFIGFLASFENYNTTVFTILSGNTFTTALASKVRLGTDPSLSALAVIIIAITLIGAMVQEAHARRGERLRRAGTGGSDFYGNGATRLIAHPATVFVLLAGFAAFLAWQGSRHDASACRANVLREKQENQERLLREQQERMRRLQQQAPAPAAPQAPGNNPSPFGGAFNPNTLAPAAPPAPSNNPSPFGGAFNPNSLAPGAPSR
;
A
#
# COMPACT_ATOMS: atom_id res chain seq x y z
N MET A 1 36.79 33.20 -6.73
CA MET A 1 36.50 32.90 -5.30
C MET A 1 35.38 33.81 -4.82
N ASN A 2 34.44 33.27 -4.03
CA ASN A 2 33.33 33.94 -3.32
C ASN A 2 32.05 34.35 -4.08
N ARG A 3 31.28 33.36 -4.56
CA ARG A 3 29.81 33.45 -4.67
C ARG A 3 29.17 32.12 -4.26
N ALA A 4 28.96 31.84 -2.97
CA ALA A 4 28.20 30.65 -2.57
C ALA A 4 27.64 30.59 -1.12
N VAL A 5 27.70 31.64 -0.29
CA VAL A 5 27.33 31.48 1.14
C VAL A 5 25.82 31.68 1.40
N GLY A 6 25.08 32.35 0.52
CA GLY A 6 23.62 32.56 0.70
C GLY A 6 22.74 31.40 0.21
N GLY A 7 23.20 30.62 -0.78
CA GLY A 7 22.44 29.49 -1.33
C GLY A 7 22.58 28.20 -0.52
N GLY A 8 23.71 28.03 0.18
CA GLY A 8 24.01 26.81 0.93
C GLY A 8 23.06 26.56 2.10
N LEU A 9 22.70 27.61 2.86
CA LEU A 9 21.81 27.47 4.01
C LEU A 9 20.36 27.21 3.57
N PHE A 10 19.91 27.87 2.50
CA PHE A 10 18.59 27.61 1.90
C PHE A 10 18.52 26.21 1.29
N SER A 11 19.54 25.79 0.52
CA SER A 11 19.59 24.44 -0.04
C SER A 11 19.69 23.35 1.04
N LEU A 12 20.44 23.61 2.12
CA LEU A 12 20.56 22.70 3.24
C LEU A 12 19.24 22.61 4.02
N GLY A 13 18.60 23.75 4.30
CA GLY A 13 17.30 23.80 4.94
C GLY A 13 16.22 23.09 4.11
N TYR A 14 16.18 23.32 2.80
CA TYR A 14 15.30 22.61 1.87
C TYR A 14 15.58 21.10 1.87
N ALA A 15 16.85 20.68 1.76
CA ALA A 15 17.22 19.26 1.77
C ALA A 15 16.83 18.59 3.10
N LEU A 16 17.08 19.24 4.24
CA LEU A 16 16.69 18.73 5.56
C LEU A 16 15.17 18.58 5.68
N LEU A 17 14.40 19.61 5.28
CA LEU A 17 12.93 19.53 5.30
C LEU A 17 12.40 18.46 4.35
N PHE A 18 12.99 18.33 3.16
CA PHE A 18 12.63 17.29 2.19
C PHE A 18 12.87 15.89 2.74
N PHE A 19 14.05 15.62 3.31
CA PHE A 19 14.35 14.32 3.90
C PHE A 19 13.56 14.05 5.18
N LEU A 20 13.31 15.08 6.00
CA LEU A 20 12.46 14.93 7.18
C LEU A 20 11.01 14.63 6.79
N PHE A 21 10.49 15.25 5.74
CA PHE A 21 9.17 14.95 5.20
C PHE A 21 9.10 13.52 4.64
N LEU A 22 10.12 13.09 3.90
CA LEU A 22 10.19 11.76 3.29
C LEU A 22 10.34 10.64 4.34
N PHE A 23 11.24 10.83 5.31
CA PHE A 23 11.60 9.80 6.30
C PHE A 23 10.87 9.94 7.63
N GLY A 24 10.25 11.09 7.92
CA GLY A 24 9.53 11.35 9.16
C GLY A 24 8.49 10.28 9.50
N PRO A 25 7.58 9.92 8.58
CA PRO A 25 6.62 8.83 8.81
C PRO A 25 7.29 7.48 9.07
N LEU A 26 8.41 7.18 8.40
CA LEU A 26 9.17 5.96 8.63
C LEU A 26 9.78 5.95 10.05
N ILE A 27 10.33 7.08 10.50
CA ILE A 27 10.87 7.22 11.86
C ILE A 27 9.78 6.98 12.90
N ILE A 28 8.59 7.56 12.71
CA ILE A 28 7.44 7.33 13.58
C ILE A 28 7.10 5.84 13.63
N MET A 29 7.06 5.17 12.47
CA MET A 29 6.78 3.72 12.40
C MET A 29 7.86 2.90 13.11
N VAL A 30 9.14 3.27 13.01
CA VAL A 30 10.21 2.62 13.77
C VAL A 30 9.98 2.76 15.28
N ILE A 31 9.63 3.96 15.75
CA ILE A 31 9.38 4.21 17.17
C ILE A 31 8.15 3.43 17.67
N THR A 32 7.04 3.46 16.93
CA THR A 32 5.80 2.78 17.35
C THR A 32 5.91 1.27 17.30
N ALA A 33 6.81 0.70 16.49
CA ALA A 33 7.06 -0.74 16.45
C ALA A 33 7.55 -1.31 17.79
N PHE A 34 8.20 -0.47 18.59
CA PHE A 34 8.75 -0.84 19.90
C PHE A 34 7.91 -0.35 21.08
N ASN A 35 6.74 0.26 20.84
CA ASN A 35 5.82 0.72 21.90
C ASN A 35 4.73 -0.33 22.16
N SER A 36 4.46 -0.66 23.43
CA SER A 36 3.45 -1.65 23.84
C SER A 36 2.01 -1.20 23.64
N SER A 37 1.79 0.06 23.29
CA SER A 37 0.46 0.62 23.02
C SER A 37 -0.31 -0.20 21.97
N SER A 38 -1.57 -0.51 22.24
CA SER A 38 -2.45 -1.21 21.28
C SER A 38 -2.73 -0.42 20.00
N PHE A 39 -2.53 0.91 20.04
CA PHE A 39 -2.66 1.77 18.87
C PHE A 39 -1.30 2.36 18.50
N PRO A 40 -0.95 2.47 17.21
CA PRO A 40 0.30 3.09 16.76
C PRO A 40 0.35 4.57 17.16
N ARG A 41 1.01 4.88 18.28
CA ARG A 41 1.19 6.25 18.77
C ARG A 41 2.54 6.42 19.44
N VAL A 42 3.13 7.60 19.28
CA VAL A 42 4.44 7.95 19.88
C VAL A 42 4.27 8.45 21.30
N VAL A 43 3.20 9.20 21.57
CA VAL A 43 2.91 9.80 22.88
C VAL A 43 1.49 9.43 23.31
N PRO A 44 1.27 9.01 24.56
CA PRO A 44 2.26 8.68 25.59
C PRO A 44 3.00 7.36 25.31
N TRP A 45 4.28 7.30 25.73
CA TRP A 45 5.07 6.07 25.71
C TRP A 45 4.62 5.15 26.85
N GLU A 46 4.26 3.90 26.54
CA GLU A 46 3.79 2.95 27.56
C GLU A 46 4.96 2.09 28.05
N CYS A 47 5.36 1.10 27.25
CA CYS A 47 6.48 0.21 27.56
C CYS A 47 7.22 -0.16 26.28
N PHE A 48 8.50 -0.51 26.40
CA PHE A 48 9.25 -1.12 25.30
C PHE A 48 8.78 -2.58 25.08
N THR A 49 8.51 -2.99 23.84
CA THR A 49 8.14 -4.37 23.49
C THR A 49 8.64 -4.79 22.11
N THR A 50 8.79 -6.10 21.88
CA THR A 50 9.01 -6.71 20.56
C THR A 50 7.88 -7.68 20.17
N ASP A 51 6.79 -7.73 20.93
CA ASP A 51 5.70 -8.71 20.73
C ASP A 51 5.05 -8.57 19.35
N TRP A 52 5.01 -7.34 18.82
CA TRP A 52 4.42 -7.03 17.51
C TRP A 52 5.09 -7.75 16.34
N PHE A 53 6.37 -8.11 16.47
CA PHE A 53 7.05 -8.94 15.48
C PHE A 53 6.48 -10.37 15.47
N GLY A 54 6.23 -10.95 16.66
CA GLY A 54 5.57 -12.25 16.79
C GLY A 54 4.14 -12.23 16.26
N VAL A 55 3.36 -11.20 16.61
CA VAL A 55 1.98 -10.99 16.10
C VAL A 55 1.96 -10.86 14.57
N LEU A 56 2.98 -10.23 13.99
CA LEU A 56 3.11 -10.11 12.53
C LEU A 56 3.31 -11.47 11.86
N PHE A 57 4.24 -12.29 12.35
CA PHE A 57 4.52 -13.62 11.77
C PHE A 57 3.41 -14.64 12.04
N ALA A 58 2.67 -14.50 13.14
CA ALA A 58 1.50 -15.31 13.43
C ALA A 58 0.28 -14.98 12.55
N ASN A 59 0.32 -13.87 11.80
CA ASN A 59 -0.80 -13.48 10.95
C ASN A 59 -0.82 -14.31 9.66
N GLN A 60 -1.66 -15.36 9.66
CA GLN A 60 -1.79 -16.28 8.54
C GLN A 60 -2.20 -15.60 7.22
N ARG A 61 -3.01 -14.53 7.28
CA ARG A 61 -3.44 -13.79 6.08
C ARG A 61 -2.29 -13.01 5.45
N LEU A 62 -1.41 -12.41 6.25
CA LEU A 62 -0.21 -11.74 5.76
C LEU A 62 0.82 -12.74 5.24
N MET A 63 1.06 -13.85 5.93
CA MET A 63 2.03 -14.86 5.51
C MET A 63 1.60 -15.60 4.24
N SER A 64 0.33 -16.01 4.15
CA SER A 64 -0.22 -16.58 2.91
C SER A 64 -0.22 -15.58 1.76
N GLY A 65 -0.54 -14.31 2.03
CA GLY A 65 -0.46 -13.23 1.06
C GLY A 65 0.97 -12.97 0.57
N LEU A 66 1.97 -13.07 1.46
CA LEU A 66 3.39 -12.96 1.10
C LEU A 66 3.80 -14.06 0.13
N TRP A 67 3.44 -15.31 0.42
CA TRP A 67 3.75 -16.43 -0.47
C TRP A 67 3.05 -16.30 -1.83
N ALA A 68 1.78 -15.91 -1.83
CA ALA A 68 1.04 -15.63 -3.06
C ALA A 68 1.69 -14.50 -3.88
N SER A 69 2.12 -13.41 -3.25
CA SER A 69 2.83 -12.31 -3.91
C SER A 69 4.17 -12.75 -4.51
N LEU A 70 4.94 -13.59 -3.82
CA LEU A 70 6.20 -14.12 -4.37
C LEU A 70 5.94 -14.97 -5.61
N TRP A 71 4.95 -15.85 -5.55
CA TRP A 71 4.60 -16.74 -6.66
C TRP A 71 4.06 -15.96 -7.86
N ILE A 72 3.13 -15.03 -7.63
CA ILE A 72 2.59 -14.13 -8.66
C ILE A 72 3.71 -13.30 -9.27
N GLY A 73 4.58 -12.70 -8.46
CA GLY A 73 5.70 -11.88 -8.94
C GLY A 73 6.64 -12.64 -9.85
N LEU A 74 7.02 -13.86 -9.49
CA LEU A 74 7.86 -14.71 -10.33
C LEU A 74 7.17 -15.10 -11.64
N ALA A 75 5.89 -15.47 -11.58
CA ALA A 75 5.10 -15.82 -12.77
C ALA A 75 4.91 -14.60 -13.71
N VAL A 76 4.65 -13.43 -13.16
CA VAL A 76 4.53 -12.17 -13.91
C VAL A 76 5.84 -11.85 -14.61
N VAL A 77 6.98 -11.99 -13.93
CA VAL A 77 8.30 -11.77 -14.56
C VAL A 77 8.59 -12.78 -15.65
N ALA A 78 8.30 -14.06 -15.40
CA ALA A 78 8.52 -15.14 -16.37
C ALA A 78 7.77 -14.91 -17.69
N LEU A 79 6.61 -14.25 -17.64
CA LEU A 79 5.82 -13.90 -18.84
C LEU A 79 6.16 -12.52 -19.38
N SER A 80 6.27 -11.51 -18.53
CA SER A 80 6.42 -10.12 -18.93
C SER A 80 7.78 -9.85 -19.57
N VAL A 81 8.86 -10.43 -19.05
CA VAL A 81 10.21 -10.18 -19.57
C VAL A 81 10.38 -10.70 -21.00
N PRO A 82 9.99 -11.95 -21.34
CA PRO A 82 9.99 -12.40 -22.72
C PRO A 82 9.07 -11.60 -23.64
N LEU A 83 7.86 -11.25 -23.17
CA LEU A 83 6.90 -10.45 -23.96
C LEU A 83 7.44 -9.04 -24.23
N GLY A 84 8.03 -8.39 -23.22
CA GLY A 84 8.64 -7.08 -23.37
C GLY A 84 9.86 -7.10 -24.27
N LEU A 85 10.69 -8.16 -24.18
CA LEU A 85 11.81 -8.36 -25.11
C LEU A 85 11.31 -8.53 -26.55
N ALA A 86 10.31 -9.40 -26.76
CA ALA A 86 9.72 -9.62 -28.07
C ALA A 86 9.11 -8.32 -28.64
N GLY A 87 8.41 -7.54 -27.81
CA GLY A 87 7.89 -6.23 -28.19
C GLY A 87 9.00 -5.25 -28.60
N ALA A 88 10.10 -5.22 -27.84
CA ALA A 88 11.22 -4.32 -28.14
C ALA A 88 11.93 -4.67 -29.46
N LEU A 89 12.11 -5.97 -29.74
CA LEU A 89 12.68 -6.45 -31.00
C LEU A 89 11.72 -6.23 -32.18
N ALA A 90 10.43 -6.49 -32.00
CA ALA A 90 9.45 -6.18 -33.04
C ALA A 90 9.47 -4.68 -33.40
N LEU A 91 9.64 -3.80 -32.41
CA LEU A 91 9.71 -2.36 -32.65
C LEU A 91 11.02 -1.89 -33.30
N SER A 92 12.13 -2.61 -33.14
CA SER A 92 13.41 -2.23 -33.76
C SER A 92 13.39 -2.44 -35.27
N ASP A 93 12.62 -3.42 -35.73
CA ASP A 93 12.65 -3.88 -37.12
C ASP A 93 11.53 -3.25 -37.98
N LEU A 94 10.59 -2.54 -37.35
CA LEU A 94 9.45 -1.91 -38.03
C LEU A 94 9.79 -0.52 -38.60
N GLY A 95 9.23 -0.23 -39.78
CA GLY A 95 9.23 1.11 -40.37
C GLY A 95 8.51 2.16 -39.50
N PRO A 96 8.77 3.47 -39.71
CA PRO A 96 8.41 4.53 -38.77
C PRO A 96 6.92 4.64 -38.46
N ARG A 97 6.04 4.44 -39.45
CA ARG A 97 4.58 4.49 -39.26
C ARG A 97 4.07 3.31 -38.43
N ALA A 98 4.44 2.08 -38.80
CA ALA A 98 4.04 0.87 -38.09
C ALA A 98 4.61 0.84 -36.67
N ARG A 99 5.86 1.28 -36.51
CA ARG A 99 6.51 1.45 -35.21
C ARG A 99 5.74 2.42 -34.32
N ALA A 100 5.30 3.56 -34.82
CA ALA A 100 4.54 4.54 -34.04
C ALA A 100 3.21 3.96 -33.53
N VAL A 101 2.47 3.27 -34.40
CA VAL A 101 1.19 2.62 -34.03
C VAL A 101 1.41 1.53 -33.00
N LEU A 102 2.34 0.59 -33.26
CA LEU A 102 2.58 -0.52 -32.34
C LEU A 102 3.13 -0.03 -31.00
N TYR A 103 4.04 0.94 -31.00
CA TYR A 103 4.53 1.58 -29.78
C TYR A 103 3.40 2.21 -28.97
N GLY A 104 2.51 2.98 -29.62
CA GLY A 104 1.35 3.58 -28.98
C GLY A 104 0.44 2.53 -28.31
N THR A 105 0.13 1.46 -29.03
CA THR A 105 -0.68 0.35 -28.50
C THR A 105 -0.01 -0.34 -27.33
N LEU A 106 1.27 -0.68 -27.44
CA LEU A 106 2.01 -1.40 -26.39
C LEU A 106 2.26 -0.54 -25.14
N ILE A 107 2.36 0.79 -25.25
CA ILE A 107 2.56 1.66 -24.08
C ILE A 107 1.27 2.04 -23.37
N THR A 108 0.12 1.92 -24.05
CA THR A 108 -1.20 2.32 -23.53
C THR A 108 -1.49 1.76 -22.12
N PRO A 109 -1.22 0.48 -21.80
CA PRO A 109 -1.47 -0.06 -20.47
C PRO A 109 -0.77 0.68 -19.33
N ILE A 110 0.41 1.27 -19.55
CA ILE A 110 1.13 2.05 -18.53
C ILE A 110 0.38 3.35 -18.19
N LEU A 111 -0.33 3.93 -19.15
CA LEU A 111 -1.05 5.19 -18.99
C LEU A 111 -2.41 4.99 -18.31
N ILE A 112 -2.93 3.76 -18.29
CA ILE A 112 -4.24 3.44 -17.72
C ILE A 112 -4.09 3.26 -16.20
N PRO A 113 -4.96 3.88 -15.39
CA PRO A 113 -4.97 3.66 -13.94
C PRO A 113 -5.15 2.17 -13.59
N GLY A 114 -4.39 1.68 -12.61
CA GLY A 114 -4.40 0.25 -12.25
C GLY A 114 -5.79 -0.32 -11.90
N VAL A 115 -6.69 0.51 -11.35
CA VAL A 115 -8.10 0.15 -11.09
C VAL A 115 -8.84 -0.21 -12.37
N VAL A 116 -8.66 0.59 -13.43
CA VAL A 116 -9.31 0.37 -14.73
C VAL A 116 -8.78 -0.92 -15.35
N ILE A 117 -7.47 -1.18 -15.26
CA ILE A 117 -6.87 -2.45 -15.69
C ILE A 117 -7.46 -3.63 -14.92
N GLY A 118 -7.63 -3.49 -13.59
CA GLY A 118 -8.15 -4.56 -12.75
C GLY A 118 -9.60 -4.92 -13.11
N ILE A 119 -10.48 -3.92 -13.20
CA ILE A 119 -11.88 -4.11 -13.56
C ILE A 119 -12.01 -4.63 -15.00
N SER A 120 -11.27 -4.05 -15.95
CA SER A 120 -11.33 -4.48 -17.35
C SER A 120 -10.84 -5.91 -17.53
N THR A 121 -9.82 -6.35 -16.77
CA THR A 121 -9.32 -7.73 -16.80
C THR A 121 -10.41 -8.73 -16.40
N ILE A 122 -11.15 -8.46 -15.32
CA ILE A 122 -12.24 -9.34 -14.86
C ILE A 122 -13.37 -9.38 -15.89
N VAL A 123 -13.76 -8.22 -16.42
CA VAL A 123 -14.84 -8.12 -17.41
C VAL A 123 -14.46 -8.85 -18.70
N PHE A 124 -13.23 -8.63 -19.19
CA PHE A 124 -12.72 -9.24 -20.41
C PHE A 124 -12.66 -10.77 -20.28
N TRP A 125 -11.99 -11.29 -19.24
CA TRP A 125 -11.86 -12.73 -19.06
C TRP A 125 -13.19 -13.40 -18.73
N GLY A 126 -14.10 -12.72 -18.03
CA GLY A 126 -15.46 -13.20 -17.83
C GLY A 126 -16.26 -13.27 -19.13
N ALA A 127 -16.08 -12.32 -20.06
CA ALA A 127 -16.71 -12.37 -21.38
C ALA A 127 -16.14 -13.50 -22.24
N VAL A 128 -14.80 -13.69 -22.24
CA VAL A 128 -14.14 -14.81 -22.91
C VAL A 128 -14.64 -16.15 -22.35
N ALA A 129 -14.71 -16.30 -21.03
CA ALA A 129 -15.20 -17.51 -20.38
C ALA A 129 -16.63 -17.87 -20.85
N ARG A 130 -17.55 -16.89 -20.86
CA ARG A 130 -18.91 -17.10 -21.37
C ARG A 130 -18.93 -17.44 -22.85
N GLY A 131 -18.09 -16.82 -23.67
CA GLY A 131 -17.99 -17.09 -25.10
C GLY A 131 -17.54 -18.53 -25.41
N VAL A 132 -16.70 -19.11 -24.55
CA VAL A 132 -16.21 -20.50 -24.68
C VAL A 132 -17.09 -21.49 -23.89
N GLY A 133 -18.15 -21.03 -23.23
CA GLY A 133 -19.04 -21.87 -22.41
C GLY A 133 -18.39 -22.39 -21.12
N ALA A 134 -17.33 -21.74 -20.64
CA ALA A 134 -16.62 -22.12 -19.43
C ALA A 134 -17.39 -21.69 -18.17
N GLY A 135 -17.59 -22.62 -17.24
CA GLY A 135 -18.25 -22.37 -15.96
C GLY A 135 -17.40 -21.54 -14.98
N TYR A 136 -17.98 -21.24 -13.81
CA TYR A 136 -17.32 -20.46 -12.76
C TYR A 136 -16.10 -21.18 -12.13
N ASP A 137 -16.01 -22.50 -12.25
CA ASP A 137 -14.87 -23.28 -11.79
C ASP A 137 -13.67 -23.24 -12.75
N SER A 138 -13.80 -22.57 -13.89
CA SER A 138 -12.75 -22.46 -14.89
C SER A 138 -11.62 -21.52 -14.43
N PRO A 139 -10.39 -21.67 -14.99
CA PRO A 139 -9.27 -20.79 -14.66
C PRO A 139 -9.55 -19.31 -14.96
N PHE A 140 -10.50 -19.01 -15.85
CA PHE A 140 -10.89 -17.64 -16.20
C PHE A 140 -11.50 -16.84 -15.03
N PHE A 141 -12.05 -17.50 -14.02
CA PHE A 141 -12.57 -16.86 -12.80
C PHE A 141 -11.63 -17.02 -11.60
N ASN A 142 -10.43 -17.56 -11.80
CA ASN A 142 -9.43 -17.70 -10.75
C ASN A 142 -8.71 -16.36 -10.50
N GLY A 143 -8.72 -15.89 -9.24
CA GLY A 143 -8.12 -14.61 -8.88
C GLY A 143 -6.61 -14.50 -9.13
N ILE A 144 -5.87 -15.62 -9.03
CA ILE A 144 -4.43 -15.65 -9.34
C ILE A 144 -4.23 -15.48 -10.85
N PHE A 145 -5.01 -16.19 -11.66
CA PHE A 145 -4.95 -16.07 -13.13
C PHE A 145 -5.29 -14.65 -13.59
N LEU A 146 -6.38 -14.08 -13.08
CA LEU A 146 -6.77 -12.70 -13.40
C LEU A 146 -5.70 -11.70 -12.97
N THR A 147 -5.12 -11.88 -11.77
CA THR A 147 -4.04 -10.99 -11.30
C THR A 147 -2.80 -11.11 -12.16
N LEU A 148 -2.40 -12.33 -12.52
CA LEU A 148 -1.26 -12.58 -13.39
C LEU A 148 -1.42 -11.84 -14.72
N LEU A 149 -2.56 -12.00 -15.41
CA LEU A 149 -2.75 -11.41 -16.73
C LEU A 149 -2.99 -9.90 -16.68
N GLY A 150 -3.70 -9.41 -15.66
CA GLY A 150 -3.86 -7.98 -15.43
C GLY A 150 -2.50 -7.31 -15.23
N GLN A 151 -1.61 -7.92 -14.45
CA GLN A 151 -0.27 -7.37 -14.20
C GLN A 151 0.68 -7.51 -15.41
N VAL A 152 0.67 -8.66 -16.08
CA VAL A 152 1.49 -8.87 -17.30
C VAL A 152 1.18 -7.82 -18.37
N SER A 153 -0.08 -7.40 -18.50
CA SER A 153 -0.50 -6.43 -19.52
C SER A 153 0.27 -5.10 -19.51
N PHE A 154 0.66 -4.60 -18.33
CA PHE A 154 1.41 -3.34 -18.20
C PHE A 154 2.87 -3.55 -17.83
N ILE A 155 3.22 -4.65 -17.15
CA ILE A 155 4.62 -4.95 -16.79
C ILE A 155 5.41 -5.40 -18.03
N ALA A 156 4.77 -6.07 -19.00
CA ALA A 156 5.39 -6.34 -20.30
C ALA A 156 5.81 -5.02 -20.99
N SER A 157 4.98 -3.99 -20.92
CA SER A 157 5.32 -2.66 -21.44
C SER A 157 6.50 -2.03 -20.69
N TYR A 158 6.54 -2.11 -19.35
CA TYR A 158 7.68 -1.59 -18.57
C TYR A 158 8.99 -2.27 -18.95
N THR A 159 8.98 -3.60 -19.05
CA THR A 159 10.18 -4.37 -19.44
C THR A 159 10.58 -4.08 -20.89
N MET A 160 9.62 -3.88 -21.80
CA MET A 160 9.88 -3.45 -23.18
C MET A 160 10.65 -2.12 -23.22
N LEU A 161 10.24 -1.11 -22.43
CA LEU A 161 10.95 0.18 -22.39
C LEU A 161 12.41 0.02 -21.94
N ILE A 162 12.66 -0.86 -20.97
CA ILE A 162 14.03 -1.19 -20.52
C ILE A 162 14.82 -1.80 -21.68
N PHE A 163 14.25 -2.75 -22.43
CA PHE A 163 14.93 -3.36 -23.58
C PHE A 163 15.18 -2.37 -24.72
N ILE A 164 14.23 -1.51 -25.06
CA ILE A 164 14.40 -0.47 -26.08
C ILE A 164 15.61 0.42 -25.73
N SER A 165 15.70 0.88 -24.48
CA SER A 165 16.82 1.73 -24.04
C SER A 165 18.19 1.06 -24.18
N ARG A 166 18.24 -0.28 -24.12
CA ARG A 166 19.46 -1.07 -24.24
C ARG A 166 19.77 -1.41 -25.69
N LEU A 167 18.76 -1.72 -26.50
CA LEU A 167 18.89 -1.92 -27.95
C LEU A 167 19.34 -0.65 -28.68
N GLN A 168 18.98 0.54 -28.21
CA GLN A 168 19.49 1.81 -28.74
C GLN A 168 21.02 1.96 -28.67
N ARG A 169 21.68 1.17 -27.81
CA ARG A 169 23.15 1.17 -27.65
C ARG A 169 23.80 -0.03 -28.33
N PHE A 170 23.02 -0.88 -29.00
CA PHE A 170 23.50 -2.05 -29.71
C PHE A 170 23.95 -1.65 -31.11
N ASP A 171 25.08 -2.19 -31.58
CA ASP A 171 25.54 -2.03 -32.95
C ASP A 171 24.95 -3.14 -33.83
N PRO A 172 24.04 -2.81 -34.77
CA PRO A 172 23.42 -3.79 -35.66
C PRO A 172 24.43 -4.56 -36.52
N LEU A 173 25.59 -3.95 -36.83
CA LEU A 173 26.63 -4.54 -37.68
C LEU A 173 27.18 -5.84 -37.10
N LEU A 174 27.17 -6.01 -35.77
CA LEU A 174 27.58 -7.26 -35.14
C LEU A 174 26.68 -8.44 -35.55
N THR A 175 25.39 -8.18 -35.76
CA THR A 175 24.42 -9.21 -36.16
C THR A 175 24.55 -9.50 -37.64
N GLU A 176 24.71 -8.47 -38.47
CA GLU A 176 24.95 -8.60 -39.92
C GLU A 176 26.23 -9.39 -40.20
N ALA A 177 27.34 -9.05 -39.53
CA ALA A 177 28.60 -9.79 -39.67
C ALA A 177 28.48 -11.27 -39.27
N ALA A 178 27.63 -11.60 -38.29
CA ALA A 178 27.37 -13.00 -37.94
C ALA A 178 26.62 -13.74 -39.06
N LEU A 179 25.63 -13.09 -39.69
CA LEU A 179 24.89 -13.66 -40.80
C LEU A 179 25.82 -13.87 -42.02
N ASP A 180 26.73 -12.92 -42.28
CA ASP A 180 27.74 -13.02 -43.35
C ASP A 180 28.71 -14.19 -43.13
N LEU A 181 29.04 -14.51 -41.88
CA LEU A 181 29.83 -15.69 -41.50
C LEU A 181 29.03 -17.01 -41.52
N GLY A 182 27.79 -17.00 -42.02
CA GLY A 182 26.94 -18.17 -42.17
C GLY A 182 26.12 -18.54 -40.94
N ALA A 183 26.02 -17.66 -39.93
CA ALA A 183 25.15 -17.91 -38.78
C ALA A 183 23.67 -17.77 -39.19
N THR A 184 22.79 -18.60 -38.62
CA THR A 184 21.34 -18.40 -38.77
C THR A 184 20.85 -17.25 -37.87
N PRO A 185 19.69 -16.61 -38.15
CA PRO A 185 19.16 -15.54 -37.30
C PRO A 185 18.99 -15.94 -35.83
N GLY A 186 18.57 -17.20 -35.58
CA GLY A 186 18.49 -17.74 -34.22
C GLY A 186 19.85 -17.92 -33.55
N GLN A 187 20.91 -18.24 -34.30
CA GLN A 187 22.28 -18.30 -33.79
C GLN A 187 22.82 -16.91 -33.49
N ALA A 188 22.62 -15.94 -34.38
CA ALA A 188 23.02 -14.54 -34.18
C ALA A 188 22.32 -13.97 -32.94
N PHE A 189 21.01 -14.21 -32.79
CA PHE A 189 20.26 -13.85 -31.59
C PHE A 189 20.86 -14.47 -30.32
N ARG A 190 21.06 -15.80 -30.29
CA ARG A 190 21.52 -16.49 -29.07
C ARG A 190 22.98 -16.19 -28.71
N LYS A 191 23.85 -15.96 -29.69
CA LYS A 191 25.30 -15.78 -29.47
C LYS A 191 25.74 -14.32 -29.34
N ILE A 192 25.00 -13.38 -29.92
CA ILE A 192 25.38 -11.96 -29.94
C ILE A 192 24.37 -11.13 -29.15
N LEU A 193 23.11 -11.12 -29.60
CA LEU A 193 22.11 -10.21 -29.04
C LEU A 193 21.72 -10.58 -27.61
N LEU A 194 21.46 -11.86 -27.35
CA LEU A 194 21.03 -12.32 -26.03
C LEU A 194 22.11 -12.07 -24.96
N PRO A 195 23.41 -12.38 -25.15
CA PRO A 195 24.48 -12.00 -24.23
C PRO A 195 24.59 -10.50 -23.98
N PHE A 196 24.43 -9.68 -25.01
CA PHE A 196 24.41 -8.22 -24.88
C PHE A 196 23.23 -7.75 -24.00
N LEU A 197 22.07 -8.39 -24.15
CA LEU A 197 20.86 -8.07 -23.38
C LEU A 197 20.81 -8.72 -21.98
N LYS A 198 21.66 -9.70 -21.63
CA LYS A 198 21.69 -10.33 -20.30
C LYS A 198 21.59 -9.35 -19.10
N PRO A 199 22.41 -8.28 -19.01
CA PRO A 199 22.29 -7.31 -17.91
C PRO A 199 20.95 -6.55 -17.94
N ALA A 200 20.40 -6.31 -19.12
CA ALA A 200 19.07 -5.71 -19.29
C ALA A 200 17.96 -6.66 -18.82
N ILE A 201 18.06 -7.95 -19.14
CA ILE A 201 17.13 -9.00 -18.70
C ILE A 201 17.10 -9.07 -17.18
N GLY A 202 18.27 -9.08 -16.52
CA GLY A 202 18.36 -9.08 -15.06
C GLY A 202 17.71 -7.83 -14.44
N SER A 203 17.98 -6.66 -15.01
CA SER A 203 17.38 -5.39 -14.55
C SER A 203 15.85 -5.38 -14.76
N ALA A 204 15.38 -5.81 -15.94
CA ALA A 204 13.96 -5.88 -16.27
C ALA A 204 13.21 -6.91 -15.40
N ALA A 205 13.82 -8.05 -15.12
CA ALA A 205 13.27 -9.06 -14.22
C ALA A 205 13.14 -8.53 -12.79
N PHE A 206 14.16 -7.85 -12.27
CA PHE A 206 14.12 -7.28 -10.92
C PHE A 206 13.08 -6.16 -10.79
N ILE A 207 13.08 -5.21 -11.73
CA ILE A 207 12.12 -4.09 -11.72
C ILE A 207 10.70 -4.61 -11.96
N GLY A 208 10.51 -5.57 -12.87
CA GLY A 208 9.22 -6.21 -13.11
C GLY A 208 8.70 -6.98 -11.90
N PHE A 209 9.58 -7.70 -11.19
CA PHE A 209 9.25 -8.37 -9.93
C PHE A 209 8.79 -7.36 -8.88
N LEU A 210 9.57 -6.29 -8.68
CA LEU A 210 9.26 -5.27 -7.68
C LEU A 210 7.91 -4.60 -7.98
N ALA A 211 7.68 -4.19 -9.23
CA ALA A 211 6.44 -3.59 -9.68
C ALA A 211 5.22 -4.52 -9.51
N SER A 212 5.41 -5.83 -9.65
CA SER A 212 4.37 -6.84 -9.39
C SER A 212 4.12 -7.03 -7.89
N PHE A 213 5.19 -7.19 -7.11
CA PHE A 213 5.14 -7.45 -5.68
C PHE A 213 4.46 -6.32 -4.90
N GLU A 214 4.73 -5.06 -5.27
CA GLU A 214 4.12 -3.87 -4.65
C GLU A 214 2.76 -3.49 -5.26
N ASN A 215 2.25 -4.23 -6.26
CA ASN A 215 1.01 -3.87 -6.92
C ASN A 215 -0.21 -4.10 -6.02
N TYR A 216 -0.82 -3.00 -5.58
CA TYR A 216 -2.13 -3.01 -4.93
C TYR A 216 -3.27 -2.65 -5.92
N ASN A 217 -3.05 -1.63 -6.76
CA ASN A 217 -4.10 -0.95 -7.52
C ASN A 217 -4.86 -1.87 -8.48
N THR A 218 -4.18 -2.79 -9.15
CA THR A 218 -4.80 -3.77 -10.07
C THR A 218 -5.24 -4.99 -9.27
N THR A 219 -4.35 -5.47 -8.41
CA THR A 219 -4.52 -6.71 -7.63
C THR A 219 -5.76 -6.72 -6.74
N VAL A 220 -6.13 -5.59 -6.13
CA VAL A 220 -7.30 -5.53 -5.23
C VAL A 220 -8.61 -5.90 -5.93
N PHE A 221 -8.70 -5.65 -7.24
CA PHE A 221 -9.85 -6.05 -8.04
C PHE A 221 -9.70 -7.48 -8.57
N THR A 222 -8.51 -7.86 -9.03
CA THR A 222 -8.32 -9.14 -9.74
C THR A 222 -8.14 -10.35 -8.81
N ILE A 223 -7.65 -10.19 -7.59
CA ILE A 223 -7.33 -11.31 -6.67
C ILE A 223 -8.58 -12.00 -6.10
N LEU A 224 -9.75 -11.34 -6.22
CA LEU A 224 -11.06 -11.87 -5.84
C LEU A 224 -11.11 -12.27 -4.35
N SER A 225 -11.29 -13.56 -4.02
CA SER A 225 -11.32 -14.08 -2.65
C SER A 225 -9.92 -14.30 -2.04
N GLY A 226 -8.88 -14.27 -2.86
CA GLY A 226 -7.50 -14.47 -2.43
C GLY A 226 -6.91 -13.24 -1.74
N ASN A 227 -5.68 -13.39 -1.23
CA ASN A 227 -4.92 -12.29 -0.66
C ASN A 227 -3.52 -12.27 -1.24
N THR A 228 -3.05 -11.09 -1.58
CA THR A 228 -1.62 -10.81 -1.79
C THR A 228 -1.10 -10.06 -0.57
N PHE A 229 0.22 -9.91 -0.48
CA PHE A 229 0.85 -9.16 0.59
C PHE A 229 0.29 -7.73 0.68
N THR A 230 0.13 -7.06 -0.45
CA THR A 230 -0.34 -5.67 -0.54
C THR A 230 -1.82 -5.54 -0.18
N THR A 231 -2.68 -6.47 -0.62
CA THR A 231 -4.12 -6.42 -0.29
C THR A 231 -4.39 -6.80 1.15
N ALA A 232 -3.65 -7.77 1.70
CA ALA A 232 -3.70 -8.12 3.12
C ALA A 232 -3.23 -6.95 4.01
N LEU A 233 -2.14 -6.27 3.61
CA LEU A 233 -1.64 -5.09 4.29
C LEU A 233 -2.68 -3.95 4.28
N ALA A 234 -3.24 -3.63 3.11
CA ALA A 234 -4.26 -2.59 2.97
C ALA A 234 -5.52 -2.89 3.80
N SER A 235 -5.96 -4.15 3.82
CA SER A 235 -7.08 -4.58 4.68
C SER A 235 -6.76 -4.37 6.16
N LYS A 236 -5.54 -4.71 6.61
CA LYS A 236 -5.13 -4.51 8.00
C LYS A 236 -5.02 -3.02 8.38
N VAL A 237 -4.52 -2.17 7.48
CA VAL A 237 -4.49 -0.70 7.70
C VAL A 237 -5.90 -0.15 7.90
N ARG A 238 -6.85 -0.54 7.05
CA ARG A 238 -8.24 -0.07 7.13
C ARG A 238 -8.95 -0.49 8.41
N LEU A 239 -8.58 -1.66 8.96
CA LEU A 239 -9.15 -2.17 10.21
C LEU A 239 -8.51 -1.53 11.46
N GLY A 240 -7.38 -0.82 11.33
CA GLY A 240 -6.80 0.04 12.37
C GLY A 240 -6.40 -0.68 13.66
N THR A 241 -5.96 -1.94 13.57
CA THR A 241 -6.00 -2.85 14.73
C THR A 241 -4.80 -2.79 15.67
N ASP A 242 -3.57 -2.62 15.17
CA ASP A 242 -2.36 -2.75 16.01
C ASP A 242 -1.02 -2.31 15.34
N PRO A 243 0.05 -2.04 16.12
CA PRO A 243 1.40 -1.73 15.64
C PRO A 243 2.17 -2.84 14.92
N SER A 244 1.59 -4.01 14.59
CA SER A 244 2.34 -5.02 13.81
C SER A 244 2.75 -4.51 12.43
N LEU A 245 2.06 -3.50 11.89
CA LEU A 245 2.43 -2.84 10.63
C LEU A 245 3.68 -1.97 10.78
N SER A 246 3.87 -1.37 11.94
CA SER A 246 5.09 -0.66 12.31
C SER A 246 6.27 -1.63 12.40
N ALA A 247 6.08 -2.79 13.02
CA ALA A 247 7.09 -3.86 13.04
C ALA A 247 7.45 -4.33 11.61
N LEU A 248 6.46 -4.47 10.74
CA LEU A 248 6.69 -4.79 9.33
C LEU A 248 7.53 -3.72 8.61
N ALA A 249 7.24 -2.43 8.85
CA ALA A 249 8.02 -1.34 8.29
C ALA A 249 9.49 -1.41 8.73
N VAL A 250 9.76 -1.70 10.01
CA VAL A 250 11.14 -1.91 10.51
C VAL A 250 11.85 -3.03 9.75
N ILE A 251 11.17 -4.16 9.51
CA ILE A 251 11.74 -5.29 8.76
C ILE A 251 12.08 -4.87 7.32
N ILE A 252 11.16 -4.21 6.62
CA ILE A 252 11.38 -3.77 5.24
C ILE A 252 12.51 -2.74 5.15
N ILE A 253 12.55 -1.78 6.09
CA ILE A 253 13.62 -0.78 6.18
C ILE A 253 14.97 -1.46 6.43
N ALA A 254 15.02 -2.43 7.36
CA ALA A 254 16.24 -3.17 7.63
C ALA A 254 16.73 -3.91 6.37
N ILE A 255 15.84 -4.65 5.69
CA ILE A 255 16.18 -5.39 4.46
C ILE A 255 16.69 -4.45 3.37
N THR A 256 16.02 -3.31 3.14
CA THR A 256 16.41 -2.34 2.10
C THR A 256 17.75 -1.67 2.41
N LEU A 257 18.00 -1.29 3.68
CA LEU A 257 19.29 -0.75 4.11
C LEU A 257 20.41 -1.78 3.99
N ILE A 258 20.18 -3.02 4.41
CA ILE A 258 21.14 -4.14 4.23
C ILE A 258 21.47 -4.29 2.75
N GLY A 259 20.44 -4.39 1.90
CA GLY A 259 20.61 -4.57 0.46
C GLY A 259 21.39 -3.42 -0.19
N ALA A 260 21.06 -2.18 0.16
CA ALA A 260 21.75 -0.99 -0.33
C ALA A 260 23.23 -0.97 0.12
N MET A 261 23.51 -1.27 1.39
CA MET A 261 24.88 -1.33 1.90
C MET A 261 25.70 -2.44 1.23
N VAL A 262 25.11 -3.61 1.02
CA VAL A 262 25.75 -4.72 0.30
C VAL A 262 26.05 -4.33 -1.14
N GLN A 263 25.09 -3.73 -1.85
CA GLN A 263 25.28 -3.27 -3.23
C GLN A 263 26.37 -2.20 -3.32
N GLU A 264 26.36 -1.23 -2.41
CA GLU A 264 27.38 -0.18 -2.34
C GLU A 264 28.77 -0.77 -2.06
N ALA A 265 28.87 -1.76 -1.16
CA ALA A 265 30.11 -2.48 -0.89
C ALA A 265 30.62 -3.22 -2.14
N HIS A 266 29.73 -3.87 -2.90
CA HIS A 266 30.07 -4.53 -4.17
C HIS A 266 30.51 -3.52 -5.24
N ALA A 267 29.80 -2.40 -5.40
CA ALA A 267 30.14 -1.35 -6.35
C ALA A 267 31.53 -0.76 -6.04
N ARG A 268 31.78 -0.41 -4.78
CA ARG A 268 33.09 0.08 -4.32
C ARG A 268 34.21 -0.94 -4.53
N ARG A 269 33.93 -2.23 -4.36
CA ARG A 269 34.93 -3.29 -4.64
C ARG A 269 35.24 -3.39 -6.14
N GLY A 270 34.24 -3.27 -7.01
CA GLY A 270 34.43 -3.23 -8.47
C GLY A 270 35.27 -2.03 -8.92
N GLU A 271 35.02 -0.86 -8.32
CA GLU A 271 35.86 0.32 -8.55
C GLU A 271 37.30 0.13 -8.05
N ARG A 272 37.50 -0.51 -6.90
CA ARG A 272 38.85 -0.83 -6.38
C ARG A 272 39.62 -1.76 -7.32
N LEU A 273 39.00 -2.80 -7.86
CA LEU A 273 39.67 -3.71 -8.81
C LEU A 273 40.03 -2.99 -10.12
N ARG A 274 39.19 -2.05 -10.56
CA ARG A 274 39.47 -1.21 -11.74
C ARG A 274 40.57 -0.17 -11.48
N ARG A 275 40.58 0.44 -10.29
CA ARG A 275 41.58 1.44 -9.88
C ARG A 275 42.90 0.82 -9.41
N ALA A 276 42.93 -0.44 -8.98
CA ALA A 276 44.16 -1.14 -8.58
C ALA A 276 45.18 -1.30 -9.72
N GLY A 277 44.79 -1.07 -10.98
CA GLY A 277 45.71 -0.92 -12.12
C GLY A 277 46.37 0.46 -12.23
N THR A 278 45.97 1.44 -11.42
CA THR A 278 46.49 2.83 -11.44
C THR A 278 46.66 3.34 -10.00
N GLY A 279 47.86 3.15 -9.45
CA GLY A 279 48.40 3.77 -8.21
C GLY A 279 47.38 4.17 -7.14
N GLY A 280 47.07 3.26 -6.22
CA GLY A 280 46.08 3.48 -5.16
C GLY A 280 46.52 4.53 -4.12
N SER A 281 45.59 5.40 -3.72
CA SER A 281 45.77 6.39 -2.66
C SER A 281 45.70 5.77 -1.26
N ASP A 282 46.62 6.20 -0.38
CA ASP A 282 46.87 5.71 0.98
C ASP A 282 45.71 5.87 1.99
N PHE A 283 44.58 6.48 1.61
CA PHE A 283 43.49 6.80 2.54
C PHE A 283 42.71 5.57 3.04
N TYR A 284 42.88 4.39 2.42
CA TYR A 284 42.16 3.15 2.78
C TYR A 284 43.07 1.92 2.98
N GLY A 285 44.32 2.12 3.44
CA GLY A 285 45.26 1.05 3.76
C GLY A 285 44.98 0.25 5.05
N ASN A 286 44.07 0.74 5.92
CA ASN A 286 43.83 0.12 7.23
C ASN A 286 42.93 -1.12 7.15
N GLY A 287 43.42 -2.25 7.67
CA GLY A 287 42.70 -3.54 7.74
C GLY A 287 41.30 -3.47 8.37
N ALA A 288 41.08 -2.51 9.29
CA ALA A 288 39.76 -2.25 9.88
C ALA A 288 38.73 -1.77 8.84
N THR A 289 39.11 -0.88 7.91
CA THR A 289 38.20 -0.40 6.85
C THR A 289 37.94 -1.47 5.78
N ARG A 290 38.88 -2.42 5.61
CA ARG A 290 38.72 -3.60 4.76
C ARG A 290 37.75 -4.62 5.37
N LEU A 291 37.76 -4.76 6.70
CA LEU A 291 36.82 -5.60 7.45
C LEU A 291 35.41 -4.99 7.44
N ILE A 292 35.26 -3.68 7.64
CA ILE A 292 33.95 -2.99 7.67
C ILE A 292 33.30 -2.94 6.28
N ALA A 293 34.09 -2.87 5.20
CA ALA A 293 33.58 -2.81 3.83
C ALA A 293 33.25 -4.20 3.22
N HIS A 294 33.34 -5.29 3.99
CA HIS A 294 33.04 -6.63 3.49
C HIS A 294 31.53 -6.92 3.58
N PRO A 295 30.86 -7.39 2.51
CA PRO A 295 29.40 -7.61 2.53
C PRO A 295 28.97 -8.63 3.61
N ALA A 296 29.83 -9.62 3.88
CA ALA A 296 29.57 -10.60 4.95
C ALA A 296 29.66 -9.98 6.36
N THR A 297 30.49 -8.96 6.60
CA THR A 297 30.57 -8.33 7.94
C THR A 297 29.42 -7.38 8.16
N VAL A 298 28.94 -6.67 7.13
CA VAL A 298 27.70 -5.89 7.19
C VAL A 298 26.49 -6.79 7.46
N PHE A 299 26.39 -7.94 6.77
CA PHE A 299 25.36 -8.95 7.05
C PHE A 299 25.44 -9.49 8.48
N VAL A 300 26.64 -9.80 8.97
CA VAL A 300 26.85 -10.27 10.35
C VAL A 300 26.54 -9.18 11.38
N LEU A 301 26.86 -7.91 11.11
CA LEU A 301 26.52 -6.78 11.98
C LEU A 301 25.02 -6.54 12.04
N LEU A 302 24.32 -6.66 10.92
CA LEU A 302 22.87 -6.45 10.86
C LEU A 302 22.08 -7.67 11.37
N ALA A 303 22.56 -8.89 11.10
CA ALA A 303 22.05 -10.10 11.76
C ALA A 303 22.34 -10.07 13.26
N GLY A 304 23.50 -9.54 13.67
CA GLY A 304 23.83 -9.27 15.06
C GLY A 304 22.94 -8.20 15.68
N PHE A 305 22.56 -7.16 14.93
CA PHE A 305 21.61 -6.14 15.37
C PHE A 305 20.19 -6.69 15.48
N ALA A 306 19.73 -7.51 14.51
CA ALA A 306 18.45 -8.20 14.58
C ALA A 306 18.42 -9.22 15.73
N ALA A 307 19.50 -9.97 15.93
CA ALA A 307 19.67 -10.88 17.06
C ALA A 307 19.74 -10.12 18.39
N PHE A 308 20.36 -8.93 18.41
CA PHE A 308 20.40 -8.06 19.58
C PHE A 308 19.02 -7.50 19.91
N LEU A 309 18.23 -7.09 18.90
CA LEU A 309 16.84 -6.66 19.08
C LEU A 309 15.96 -7.82 19.57
N ALA A 310 16.13 -9.01 19.00
CA ALA A 310 15.43 -10.22 19.45
C ALA A 310 15.84 -10.62 20.88
N TRP A 311 17.11 -10.47 21.22
CA TRP A 311 17.65 -10.75 22.55
C TRP A 311 17.24 -9.70 23.59
N GLN A 312 17.20 -8.42 23.22
CA GLN A 312 16.62 -7.37 24.05
C GLN A 312 15.13 -7.60 24.27
N GLY A 313 14.40 -7.99 23.23
CA GLY A 313 13.00 -8.41 23.32
C GLY A 313 12.79 -9.57 24.27
N SER A 314 13.68 -10.56 24.24
CA SER A 314 13.69 -11.70 25.18
C SER A 314 14.04 -11.31 26.62
N ARG A 315 14.79 -10.22 26.85
CA ARG A 315 15.22 -9.78 28.18
C ARG A 315 14.28 -8.75 28.83
N HIS A 316 13.44 -8.08 28.07
CA HIS A 316 12.46 -7.12 28.58
C HIS A 316 11.08 -7.74 28.51
N ASP A 317 10.72 -8.48 29.55
CA ASP A 317 9.38 -9.00 29.74
C ASP A 317 8.42 -7.83 29.99
N ALA A 318 7.83 -7.30 28.91
CA ALA A 318 6.95 -6.14 28.93
C ALA A 318 5.66 -6.39 29.75
N SER A 319 5.42 -7.63 30.19
CA SER A 319 4.24 -8.04 30.97
C SER A 319 4.07 -7.26 32.27
N ALA A 320 5.14 -7.04 33.04
CA ALA A 320 5.09 -6.30 34.29
C ALA A 320 4.76 -4.81 34.08
N CYS A 321 5.42 -4.18 33.11
CA CYS A 321 5.15 -2.79 32.75
C CYS A 321 3.73 -2.63 32.20
N ARG A 322 3.27 -3.55 31.35
CA ARG A 322 1.91 -3.55 30.79
C ARG A 322 0.84 -3.72 31.87
N ALA A 323 1.09 -4.57 32.87
CA ALA A 323 0.18 -4.73 34.01
C ALA A 323 0.04 -3.42 34.80
N ASN A 324 1.13 -2.70 35.02
CA ASN A 324 1.11 -1.39 35.69
C ASN A 324 0.36 -0.34 34.87
N VAL A 325 0.64 -0.25 33.56
CA VAL A 325 -0.05 0.69 32.66
C VAL A 325 -1.55 0.40 32.59
N LEU A 326 -1.96 -0.88 32.57
CA LEU A 326 -3.37 -1.26 32.58
C LEU A 326 -4.06 -0.85 33.89
N ARG A 327 -3.39 -1.03 35.03
CA ARG A 327 -3.91 -0.58 36.34
C ARG A 327 -4.08 0.93 36.38
N GLU A 328 -3.07 1.68 35.93
CA GLU A 328 -3.14 3.15 35.87
C GLU A 328 -4.27 3.64 34.97
N LYS A 329 -4.49 2.99 33.81
CA LYS A 329 -5.62 3.29 32.92
C LYS A 329 -6.97 3.03 33.58
N GLN A 330 -7.11 1.93 34.31
CA GLN A 330 -8.33 1.60 35.06
C GLN A 330 -8.60 2.64 36.15
N GLU A 331 -7.58 3.01 36.93
CA GLU A 331 -7.70 4.04 37.97
C GLU A 331 -8.08 5.41 37.39
N ASN A 332 -7.46 5.81 36.27
CA ASN A 332 -7.80 7.06 35.59
C ASN A 332 -9.22 7.04 35.03
N GLN A 333 -9.68 5.92 34.50
CA GLN A 333 -11.04 5.77 34.00
C GLN A 333 -12.06 5.87 35.15
N GLU A 334 -11.77 5.25 36.30
CA GLU A 334 -12.59 5.41 37.51
C GLU A 334 -12.61 6.85 38.03
N ARG A 335 -11.46 7.54 38.06
CA ARG A 335 -11.39 8.96 38.47
C ARG A 335 -12.27 9.83 37.59
N LEU A 336 -12.17 9.68 36.27
CA LEU A 336 -12.97 10.44 35.30
C LEU A 336 -14.47 10.15 35.44
N LEU A 337 -14.86 8.90 35.68
CA LEU A 337 -16.25 8.51 35.94
C LEU A 337 -16.79 9.17 37.22
N ARG A 338 -16.00 9.19 38.30
CA ARG A 338 -16.38 9.86 39.56
C ARG A 338 -16.55 11.37 39.37
N GLU A 339 -15.62 12.02 38.67
CA GLU A 339 -15.72 13.45 38.35
C GLU A 339 -16.97 13.77 37.52
N GLN A 340 -17.33 12.92 36.55
CA GLN A 340 -18.56 13.08 35.77
C GLN A 340 -19.82 12.94 36.64
N GLN A 341 -19.85 11.95 37.54
CA GLN A 341 -20.96 11.76 38.48
C GLN A 341 -21.11 12.95 39.43
N GLU A 342 -20.00 13.48 39.95
CA GLU A 342 -20.02 14.68 40.79
C GLU A 342 -20.49 15.92 40.03
N ARG A 343 -20.04 16.13 38.79
CA ARG A 343 -20.56 17.19 37.92
C ARG A 343 -22.07 17.07 37.71
N MET A 344 -22.56 15.87 37.40
CA MET A 344 -23.99 15.61 37.24
C MET A 344 -24.79 15.92 38.52
N ARG A 345 -24.28 15.54 39.70
CA ARG A 345 -24.90 15.86 40.99
C ARG A 345 -24.93 17.35 41.27
N ARG A 346 -23.83 18.07 41.00
CA ARG A 346 -23.77 19.54 41.15
C ARG A 346 -24.77 20.23 40.23
N LEU A 347 -24.88 19.78 38.97
CA LEU A 347 -25.86 20.30 38.02
C LEU A 347 -27.29 20.02 38.47
N GLN A 348 -27.59 18.85 39.04
CA GLN A 348 -28.90 18.56 39.63
C GLN A 348 -29.21 19.43 40.86
N GLN A 349 -28.23 19.74 41.69
CA GLN A 349 -28.42 20.60 42.88
C GLN A 349 -28.55 22.08 42.51
N GLN A 350 -27.90 22.53 41.43
CA GLN A 350 -28.02 23.89 40.89
C GLN A 350 -29.22 24.06 39.94
N ALA A 351 -29.85 22.98 39.50
CA ALA A 351 -31.11 23.06 38.79
C ALA A 351 -32.16 23.63 39.77
N PRO A 352 -32.90 24.68 39.38
CA PRO A 352 -34.05 25.14 40.15
C PRO A 352 -34.96 23.93 40.42
N ALA A 353 -35.52 23.84 41.63
CA ALA A 353 -36.50 22.81 41.94
C ALA A 353 -37.52 22.75 40.80
N PRO A 354 -37.89 21.55 40.29
CA PRO A 354 -38.92 21.47 39.28
C PRO A 354 -40.13 22.21 39.84
N ALA A 355 -40.55 23.28 39.14
CA ALA A 355 -41.76 23.98 39.50
C ALA A 355 -42.84 22.91 39.69
N ALA A 356 -43.45 22.88 40.88
CA ALA A 356 -44.54 21.95 41.19
C ALA A 356 -45.48 21.92 39.99
N PRO A 357 -45.93 20.73 39.52
CA PRO A 357 -46.69 20.63 38.29
C PRO A 357 -47.86 21.61 38.37
N GLN A 358 -47.76 22.70 37.61
CA GLN A 358 -48.88 23.59 37.41
C GLN A 358 -49.92 22.73 36.69
N ALA A 359 -51.12 22.66 37.27
CA ALA A 359 -52.27 21.98 36.68
C ALA A 359 -52.34 22.28 35.18
N PRO A 360 -52.67 21.30 34.32
CA PRO A 360 -52.42 21.38 32.89
C PRO A 360 -53.13 22.60 32.30
N GLY A 361 -52.37 23.67 32.11
CA GLY A 361 -52.76 24.80 31.31
C GLY A 361 -52.76 24.34 29.87
N ASN A 362 -53.93 24.40 29.24
CA ASN A 362 -54.15 24.15 27.82
C ASN A 362 -53.16 24.99 27.00
N ASN A 363 -52.03 24.39 26.62
CA ASN A 363 -51.10 25.01 25.69
C ASN A 363 -50.74 23.99 24.61
N PRO A 364 -51.04 24.27 23.32
CA PRO A 364 -50.95 23.28 22.27
C PRO A 364 -49.50 23.08 21.83
N SER A 365 -48.83 22.07 22.38
CA SER A 365 -47.58 21.58 21.80
C SER A 365 -47.86 20.88 20.46
N PRO A 366 -47.01 21.00 19.42
CA PRO A 366 -47.23 20.40 18.09
C PRO A 366 -47.30 18.86 18.09
N PHE A 367 -46.86 18.22 19.16
CA PHE A 367 -46.88 16.77 19.36
C PHE A 367 -47.81 16.37 20.51
N GLY A 368 -49.01 16.94 20.51
CA GLY A 368 -50.03 16.76 21.54
C GLY A 368 -50.06 15.35 22.15
N GLY A 369 -49.62 15.26 23.40
CA GLY A 369 -49.82 14.09 24.25
C GLY A 369 -49.16 12.76 23.83
N ALA A 370 -48.34 12.72 22.78
CA ALA A 370 -47.81 11.46 22.22
C ALA A 370 -46.92 10.63 23.18
N PHE A 371 -46.45 11.24 24.27
CA PHE A 371 -45.60 10.60 25.27
C PHE A 371 -46.23 10.55 26.67
N ASN A 372 -47.55 10.76 26.79
CA ASN A 372 -48.22 10.67 28.08
C ASN A 372 -48.54 9.20 28.40
N PRO A 373 -47.97 8.60 29.47
CA PRO A 373 -48.12 7.17 29.77
C PRO A 373 -49.56 6.73 30.11
N ASN A 374 -50.48 7.68 30.32
CA ASN A 374 -51.88 7.41 30.67
C ASN A 374 -52.84 7.32 29.47
N THR A 375 -52.39 7.43 28.22
CA THR A 375 -53.26 7.41 27.03
C THR A 375 -53.55 6.03 26.44
N LEU A 376 -53.29 4.95 27.18
CA LEU A 376 -53.55 3.56 26.73
C LEU A 376 -54.97 3.05 27.06
N ALA A 377 -55.88 3.91 27.49
CA ALA A 377 -57.29 3.55 27.67
C ALA A 377 -58.06 3.74 26.35
N PRO A 378 -58.87 2.77 25.89
CA PRO A 378 -59.61 2.89 24.64
C PRO A 378 -60.78 3.85 24.84
N ALA A 379 -60.76 5.01 24.19
CA ALA A 379 -61.88 5.93 24.20
C ALA A 379 -62.21 6.45 22.79
N ALA A 380 -63.51 6.67 22.60
CA ALA A 380 -64.32 6.87 21.40
C ALA A 380 -63.79 7.85 20.34
N PRO A 381 -64.25 7.72 19.07
CA PRO A 381 -63.71 8.49 17.95
C PRO A 381 -64.04 10.00 18.08
N PRO A 382 -63.10 10.91 17.77
CA PRO A 382 -63.38 12.33 17.87
C PRO A 382 -64.16 12.85 16.65
N ALA A 383 -65.04 13.81 16.90
CA ALA A 383 -65.76 14.61 15.91
C ALA A 383 -64.79 15.48 15.08
N PRO A 384 -65.16 15.89 13.84
CA PRO A 384 -64.22 16.48 12.90
C PRO A 384 -63.92 17.94 13.26
N SER A 385 -62.70 18.21 13.73
CA SER A 385 -62.21 19.58 13.88
C SER A 385 -61.37 19.97 12.65
N ASN A 386 -61.86 20.96 11.90
CA ASN A 386 -61.11 21.66 10.87
C ASN A 386 -59.95 22.42 11.51
N ASN A 387 -58.73 21.88 11.41
CA ASN A 387 -57.51 22.65 11.62
C ASN A 387 -56.52 22.31 10.49
N PRO A 388 -56.00 23.30 9.74
CA PRO A 388 -55.13 23.03 8.61
C PRO A 388 -53.76 22.55 9.11
N SER A 389 -53.32 21.40 8.60
CA SER A 389 -51.97 20.87 8.86
C SER A 389 -50.90 21.76 8.23
N PRO A 390 -49.64 21.77 8.74
CA PRO A 390 -48.53 22.53 8.16
C PRO A 390 -48.11 22.02 6.77
N PHE A 391 -48.57 20.83 6.39
CA PHE A 391 -48.47 20.27 5.05
C PHE A 391 -49.86 20.30 4.43
N GLY A 392 -50.31 21.50 4.06
CA GLY A 392 -51.60 21.70 3.40
C GLY A 392 -51.72 20.79 2.18
N GLY A 393 -52.70 19.88 2.22
CA GLY A 393 -53.26 19.18 1.05
C GLY A 393 -52.33 18.31 0.19
N ALA A 394 -51.05 18.14 0.53
CA ALA A 394 -50.06 17.46 -0.32
C ALA A 394 -50.36 15.98 -0.60
N PHE A 395 -51.24 15.36 0.19
CA PHE A 395 -51.64 13.96 0.03
C PHE A 395 -53.16 13.79 -0.10
N ASN A 396 -53.88 14.84 -0.50
CA ASN A 396 -55.32 14.73 -0.76
C ASN A 396 -55.54 13.93 -2.06
N PRO A 397 -56.16 12.73 -2.03
CA PRO A 397 -56.32 11.89 -3.21
C PRO A 397 -57.24 12.49 -4.29
N ASN A 398 -57.93 13.60 -4.01
CA ASN A 398 -58.78 14.31 -4.98
C ASN A 398 -58.06 15.44 -5.74
N SER A 399 -56.74 15.63 -5.56
CA SER A 399 -55.98 16.69 -6.26
C SER A 399 -55.58 16.34 -7.71
N LEU A 400 -56.09 15.25 -8.27
CA LEU A 400 -55.79 14.75 -9.62
C LEU A 400 -57.02 14.70 -10.54
N ALA A 401 -57.92 15.68 -10.44
CA ALA A 401 -58.97 15.89 -11.44
C ALA A 401 -58.52 16.94 -12.48
N PRO A 402 -58.53 16.63 -13.79
CA PRO A 402 -58.07 17.56 -14.81
C PRO A 402 -59.13 18.62 -15.12
N GLY A 403 -58.70 19.89 -15.00
CA GLY A 403 -59.10 21.07 -15.79
C GLY A 403 -60.59 21.37 -16.07
N ALA A 404 -61.00 22.59 -15.76
CA ALA A 404 -61.76 23.42 -16.71
C ALA A 404 -61.51 24.93 -16.45
N PRO A 405 -61.45 25.77 -17.49
CA PRO A 405 -60.90 27.13 -17.42
C PRO A 405 -61.96 28.24 -17.35
N SER A 406 -61.45 29.48 -17.25
CA SER A 406 -62.08 30.78 -17.56
C SER A 406 -62.93 31.39 -16.45
N ARG A 407 -62.84 32.69 -16.16
CA ARG A 407 -62.48 33.84 -17.01
C ARG A 407 -61.58 34.84 -16.31
#